data_AF-A0A3A6QNQ1-F1
#
_entry.id   AF-A0A3A6QNQ1-F1
#
_cell.length_a   1.000
_cell.length_b   1.000
_cell.length_c   1.000
_cell.angle_alpha   90.00
_cell.angle_beta   90.00
_cell.angle_gamma   90.00
#
_symmetry.space_group_name_H-M   'P 1'
#
loop_
_entity.id
_entity.type
_entity.pdbx_description
1 polymer ?
#
loop_
_entity_poly.entity_id
_entity_poly.type
_entity_poly.pdbx_seq_one_letter_code
_entity_poly.pdbx_strand_id
1 'polypeptide(L)'
;MLGVRKVEEFKGMHVSLAVLACTLLISNGSNAGNRDEIPATLEYRSPVGLGSEKVVMISGKQVIRTLYGGVDAGGLFYGGDSTPISDDGRFAAIDQIEAGFVELPDGSSKLHEVAYCNLVDLHNGCVVVRETGQFCAGRFTKEGKWNNPLYPDLDLTKPTATTIKYADRVVWPADSPDASLENLLACDPPGTANKVAYKKILDLNVFHMSQKQRQIIEALIN
;
A
#
# COMPACT_ATOMS: atom_id res chain seq x y z
N MET A 1 -29.33 8.23 -2.48
CA MET A 1 -28.35 9.16 -3.06
C MET A 1 -27.73 9.92 -1.89
N LEU A 2 -26.56 9.49 -1.44
CA LEU A 2 -25.81 10.17 -0.38
C LEU A 2 -24.91 11.21 -1.05
N GLY A 3 -25.19 12.49 -0.81
CA GLY A 3 -24.40 13.59 -1.31
C GLY A 3 -23.23 13.85 -0.38
N VAL A 4 -22.01 13.64 -0.84
CA VAL A 4 -20.80 14.06 -0.14
C VAL A 4 -20.70 15.58 -0.27
N ARG A 5 -20.82 16.31 0.86
CA ARG A 5 -20.53 17.75 0.90
C ARG A 5 -19.05 17.96 1.22
N LYS A 6 -18.48 18.91 0.49
CA LYS A 6 -17.11 19.45 0.60
C LYS A 6 -16.84 19.91 2.03
N VAL A 7 -15.76 19.44 2.65
CA VAL A 7 -15.35 19.86 4.00
C VAL A 7 -14.56 21.17 3.89
N GLU A 8 -15.00 22.19 4.63
CA GLU A 8 -14.29 23.45 4.83
C GLU A 8 -13.04 23.23 5.71
N GLU A 9 -11.93 23.91 5.35
CA GLU A 9 -10.71 23.97 6.14
C GLU A 9 -10.98 24.45 7.57
N PHE A 10 -10.73 23.60 8.57
CA PHE A 10 -10.61 24.03 9.96
C PHE A 10 -9.22 23.75 10.52
N LYS A 11 -8.54 24.85 10.85
CA LYS A 11 -7.28 24.89 11.58
C LYS A 11 -7.48 24.44 13.02
N GLY A 12 -6.71 23.42 13.39
CA GLY A 12 -6.35 23.11 14.78
C GLY A 12 -7.33 22.19 15.49
N MET A 13 -6.97 20.92 15.66
CA MET A 13 -7.33 20.21 16.88
C MET A 13 -6.46 18.99 17.13
N HIS A 14 -6.18 18.81 18.42
CA HIS A 14 -5.53 17.72 19.13
C HIS A 14 -5.50 16.35 18.43
N VAL A 15 -4.28 15.88 18.19
CA VAL A 15 -3.96 14.50 17.84
C VAL A 15 -4.42 13.58 18.97
N SER A 16 -5.35 12.68 18.66
CA SER A 16 -5.87 11.67 19.58
C SER A 16 -4.78 10.65 19.95
N LEU A 17 -4.91 10.06 21.14
CA LEU A 17 -3.94 9.24 21.88
C LEU A 17 -3.42 7.98 21.15
N ALA A 18 -3.90 7.67 19.94
CA ALA A 18 -3.49 6.50 19.15
C ALA A 18 -2.07 6.61 18.54
N VAL A 19 -1.52 7.83 18.45
CA VAL A 19 -0.21 8.08 17.81
C VAL A 19 0.99 7.69 18.69
N LEU A 20 0.80 7.34 19.97
CA LEU A 20 1.90 7.18 20.91
C LEU A 20 2.42 5.73 21.12
N ALA A 21 1.92 4.73 20.40
CA ALA A 21 2.23 3.32 20.71
C ALA A 21 3.13 2.56 19.72
N CYS A 22 3.53 3.12 18.57
CA CYS A 22 4.19 2.36 17.50
C CYS A 22 5.69 2.63 17.29
N THR A 23 6.42 3.14 18.29
CA THR A 23 7.87 3.38 18.11
C THR A 23 8.67 2.87 19.29
N LEU A 24 9.04 1.58 19.22
CA LEU A 24 10.24 1.03 19.84
C LEU A 24 10.38 -0.42 19.39
N LEU A 25 11.39 -0.70 18.56
CA LEU A 25 12.38 -1.75 18.78
C LEU A 25 13.47 -1.66 17.71
N ILE A 26 14.69 -1.46 18.17
CA ILE A 26 15.93 -1.46 17.39
C ILE A 26 16.30 -2.91 17.11
N SER A 27 16.65 -3.24 15.86
CA SER A 27 17.51 -4.38 15.56
C SER A 27 18.63 -3.96 14.62
N ASN A 28 19.85 -3.87 15.18
CA ASN A 28 21.09 -3.86 14.44
C ASN A 28 21.31 -5.26 13.83
N GLY A 29 21.37 -5.33 12.51
CA GLY A 29 21.70 -6.55 11.78
C GLY A 29 22.39 -6.22 10.47
N SER A 30 23.71 -6.03 10.51
CA SER A 30 24.54 -6.00 9.30
C SER A 30 24.95 -7.44 8.97
N ASN A 31 24.63 -7.95 7.76
CA ASN A 31 25.61 -8.66 6.92
C ASN A 31 25.06 -9.14 5.55
N ALA A 32 25.75 -8.64 4.51
CA ALA A 32 26.29 -9.35 3.35
C ALA A 32 25.46 -10.45 2.65
N GLY A 33 24.70 -10.05 1.63
CA GLY A 33 24.29 -10.86 0.48
C GLY A 33 24.43 -10.03 -0.82
N ASN A 34 24.96 -10.63 -1.90
CA ASN A 34 25.19 -10.09 -3.27
C ASN A 34 25.21 -8.56 -3.48
N ARG A 35 26.43 -8.02 -3.69
CA ARG A 35 26.77 -6.58 -3.66
C ARG A 35 26.50 -5.74 -4.92
N ASP A 36 25.63 -6.16 -5.84
CA ASP A 36 25.39 -5.39 -7.07
C ASP A 36 24.00 -4.73 -7.16
N GLU A 37 23.06 -5.02 -6.24
CA GLU A 37 21.77 -4.34 -6.21
C GLU A 37 21.80 -3.22 -5.17
N ILE A 38 21.50 -1.99 -5.59
CA ILE A 38 21.47 -0.84 -4.69
C ILE A 38 20.22 -1.00 -3.80
N PRO A 39 20.37 -1.09 -2.46
CA PRO A 39 19.24 -1.29 -1.57
C PRO A 39 18.23 -0.16 -1.76
N ALA A 40 16.95 -0.53 -1.77
CA ALA A 40 15.89 0.44 -1.89
C ALA A 40 15.75 1.26 -0.60
N THR A 41 15.48 2.55 -0.74
CA THR A 41 15.18 3.48 0.34
C THR A 41 13.78 4.03 0.20
N LEU A 42 13.17 4.41 1.33
CA LEU A 42 11.86 5.03 1.38
C LEU A 42 11.97 6.50 1.74
N GLU A 43 11.37 7.36 0.94
CA GLU A 43 11.23 8.78 1.26
C GLU A 43 9.76 9.15 1.47
N TYR A 44 9.45 9.64 2.66
CA TYR A 44 8.15 10.18 3.01
C TYR A 44 8.10 11.65 2.58
N ARG A 45 7.16 11.99 1.70
CA ARG A 45 7.06 13.31 1.07
C ARG A 45 5.67 13.90 1.21
N SER A 46 5.57 15.21 1.04
CA SER A 46 4.32 15.97 1.21
C SER A 46 3.74 15.81 2.63
N PRO A 47 4.42 16.35 3.66
CA PRO A 47 4.00 16.17 5.04
C PRO A 47 2.67 16.89 5.33
N VAL A 48 1.78 16.22 6.06
CA VAL A 48 0.51 16.74 6.56
C VAL A 48 0.39 16.36 8.03
N GLY A 49 0.56 17.33 8.92
CA GLY A 49 0.65 17.06 10.36
C GLY A 49 1.83 16.15 10.67
N LEU A 50 1.54 14.98 11.25
CA LEU A 50 2.55 13.95 11.58
C LEU A 50 2.69 12.86 10.49
N GLY A 51 1.83 12.88 9.46
CA GLY A 51 1.86 11.92 8.37
C GLY A 51 2.38 12.53 7.08
N SER A 52 2.44 11.71 6.03
CA SER A 52 2.83 12.12 4.67
C SER A 52 1.84 11.61 3.64
N GLU A 53 1.54 12.42 2.63
CA GLU A 53 0.65 12.01 1.54
C GLU A 53 1.32 11.07 0.54
N LYS A 54 2.66 10.95 0.58
CA LYS A 54 3.42 10.17 -0.40
C LYS A 54 4.54 9.39 0.25
N VAL A 55 4.72 8.17 -0.25
CA VAL A 55 5.94 7.37 0.00
C VAL A 55 6.58 7.05 -1.34
N VAL A 56 7.83 7.47 -1.51
CA VAL A 56 8.60 7.23 -2.73
C VAL A 56 9.63 6.14 -2.46
N MET A 57 9.53 5.04 -3.20
CA MET A 57 10.50 3.95 -3.19
C MET A 57 11.59 4.23 -4.23
N ILE A 58 12.85 4.22 -3.81
CA ILE A 58 13.99 4.62 -4.63
C ILE A 58 15.05 3.52 -4.55
N SER A 59 15.54 3.03 -5.70
CA SER A 59 16.75 2.21 -5.77
C SER A 59 17.79 2.94 -6.60
N GLY A 60 18.93 3.27 -5.98
CA GLY A 60 19.94 4.12 -6.58
C GLY A 60 19.40 5.51 -6.94
N LYS A 61 19.22 5.78 -8.24
CA LYS A 61 18.66 7.04 -8.76
C LYS A 61 17.28 6.86 -9.38
N GLN A 62 16.74 5.65 -9.37
CA GLN A 62 15.47 5.33 -10.01
C GLN A 62 14.36 5.27 -8.98
N VAL A 63 13.24 5.92 -9.28
CA VAL A 63 11.99 5.73 -8.54
C VAL A 63 11.39 4.40 -8.99
N ILE A 64 11.24 3.48 -8.05
CA ILE A 64 10.57 2.18 -8.26
C ILE A 64 9.06 2.43 -8.35
N ARG A 65 8.49 3.05 -7.32
CA ARG A 65 7.07 3.42 -7.25
C ARG A 65 6.88 4.58 -6.28
N THR A 66 5.83 5.37 -6.50
CA THR A 66 5.28 6.28 -5.50
C THR A 66 3.92 5.76 -5.06
N LEU A 67 3.72 5.57 -3.76
CA LEU A 67 2.40 5.37 -3.17
C LEU A 67 1.81 6.73 -2.85
N TYR A 68 0.53 6.88 -3.19
CA TYR A 68 -0.24 8.08 -2.94
C TYR A 68 -1.27 7.81 -1.86
N GLY A 69 -1.39 8.78 -0.98
CA GLY A 69 -2.27 8.83 0.17
C GLY A 69 -3.02 10.16 0.17
N GLY A 70 -3.65 10.46 1.30
CA GLY A 70 -4.40 11.70 1.53
C GLY A 70 -5.75 11.40 2.17
N VAL A 71 -6.39 12.43 2.73
CA VAL A 71 -7.67 12.27 3.45
C VAL A 71 -8.76 11.68 2.55
N ASP A 72 -8.75 12.04 1.26
CA ASP A 72 -9.69 11.52 0.25
C ASP A 72 -9.08 10.41 -0.63
N ALA A 73 -7.88 9.92 -0.30
CA ALA A 73 -7.08 9.05 -1.16
C ALA A 73 -6.33 7.97 -0.37
N GLY A 74 -7.04 7.25 0.51
CA GLY A 74 -6.49 6.10 1.23
C GLY A 74 -5.69 6.40 2.49
N GLY A 75 -5.67 7.65 2.96
CA GLY A 75 -5.08 8.03 4.25
C GLY A 75 -3.62 8.46 4.20
N LEU A 76 -3.10 8.97 5.31
CA LEU A 76 -1.72 9.45 5.42
C LEU A 76 -0.77 8.31 5.78
N PHE A 77 0.42 8.32 5.23
CA PHE A 77 1.49 7.37 5.56
C PHE A 77 2.29 7.84 6.76
N TYR A 78 2.64 6.88 7.60
CA TYR A 78 3.44 7.08 8.80
C TYR A 78 4.66 6.20 8.73
N GLY A 79 5.80 6.86 8.80
CA GLY A 79 7.10 6.22 8.78
C GLY A 79 8.16 7.29 8.55
N GLY A 80 9.37 6.93 8.92
CA GLY A 80 10.55 7.79 8.82
C GLY A 80 11.78 6.92 8.75
N ASP A 81 12.87 7.36 9.36
CA ASP A 81 14.18 6.68 9.38
C ASP A 81 14.14 5.24 9.92
N SER A 82 13.04 4.84 10.59
CA SER A 82 12.86 3.54 11.24
C SER A 82 11.80 2.66 10.58
N THR A 83 11.46 2.87 9.30
CA THR A 83 10.51 1.98 8.62
C THR A 83 11.07 0.55 8.59
N PRO A 84 10.35 -0.47 9.11
CA PRO A 84 10.87 -1.83 9.12
C PRO A 84 11.06 -2.34 7.69
N ILE A 85 12.26 -2.83 7.40
CA ILE A 85 12.64 -3.49 6.15
C ILE A 85 13.13 -4.89 6.50
N SER A 86 12.80 -5.89 5.68
CA SER A 86 13.32 -7.25 5.84
C SER A 86 14.85 -7.29 5.73
N ASP A 87 15.49 -8.24 6.41
CA ASP A 87 16.96 -8.35 6.43
C ASP A 87 17.58 -8.51 5.03
N ASP A 88 16.83 -9.06 4.06
CA ASP A 88 17.23 -9.18 2.65
C ASP A 88 16.97 -7.92 1.82
N GLY A 89 16.40 -6.87 2.42
CA GLY A 89 16.08 -5.61 1.76
C GLY A 89 14.90 -5.66 0.79
N ARG A 90 14.19 -6.80 0.70
CA ARG A 90 13.15 -7.01 -0.31
C ARG A 90 11.81 -6.42 0.07
N PHE A 91 11.43 -6.44 1.34
CA PHE A 91 10.09 -6.03 1.79
C PHE A 91 10.17 -4.90 2.81
N ALA A 92 9.23 -3.96 2.75
CA ALA A 92 9.03 -2.95 3.78
C ALA A 92 7.63 -3.06 4.39
N ALA A 93 7.50 -2.68 5.67
CA ALA A 93 6.23 -2.50 6.34
C ALA A 93 5.95 -0.99 6.52
N ILE A 94 4.94 -0.47 5.83
CA ILE A 94 4.58 0.95 5.81
C ILE A 94 3.24 1.14 6.48
N ASP A 95 3.20 1.94 7.54
CA ASP A 95 1.95 2.27 8.22
C ASP A 95 1.17 3.35 7.47
N GLN A 96 -0.14 3.24 7.49
CA GLN A 96 -1.07 4.17 6.86
C GLN A 96 -2.32 4.32 7.72
N ILE A 97 -2.75 5.56 7.96
CA ILE A 97 -3.98 5.83 8.70
C ILE A 97 -4.98 6.53 7.78
N GLU A 98 -6.11 5.86 7.55
CA GLU A 98 -7.30 6.45 6.95
C GLU A 98 -8.15 7.10 8.03
N ALA A 99 -8.56 8.34 7.82
CA ALA A 99 -9.40 9.08 8.75
C ALA A 99 -10.56 9.74 8.02
N GLY A 100 -11.76 9.64 8.59
CA GLY A 100 -12.97 10.24 8.02
C GLY A 100 -14.07 10.40 9.06
N PHE A 101 -15.07 11.23 8.76
CA PHE A 101 -16.24 11.40 9.63
C PHE A 101 -17.34 10.42 9.22
N VAL A 102 -17.86 9.67 10.20
CA VAL A 102 -19.01 8.78 10.03
C VAL A 102 -20.23 9.44 10.65
N GLU A 103 -21.32 9.53 9.89
CA GLU A 103 -22.62 9.99 10.39
C GLU A 103 -23.28 8.88 11.20
N LEU A 104 -23.73 9.22 12.41
CA LEU A 104 -24.40 8.34 13.35
C LEU A 104 -25.93 8.44 13.18
N PRO A 105 -26.70 7.44 13.63
CA PRO A 105 -28.17 7.44 13.47
C PRO A 105 -28.88 8.64 14.14
N ASP A 106 -28.24 9.31 15.09
CA ASP A 106 -28.74 10.50 15.77
C ASP A 106 -28.44 11.82 15.03
N GLY A 107 -27.82 11.74 13.84
CA GLY A 107 -27.42 12.89 13.02
C GLY A 107 -26.12 13.56 13.47
N SER A 108 -25.46 13.05 14.51
CA SER A 108 -24.12 13.49 14.88
C SER A 108 -23.06 12.85 13.98
N SER A 109 -21.88 13.46 13.88
CA SER A 109 -20.73 12.87 13.17
C SER A 109 -19.61 12.55 14.15
N LYS A 110 -18.91 11.44 13.91
CA LYS A 110 -17.77 11.02 14.71
C LYS A 110 -16.57 10.76 13.81
N LEU A 111 -15.41 11.27 14.21
CA LEU A 111 -14.16 10.91 13.57
C LEU A 111 -13.92 9.41 13.77
N HIS A 112 -13.69 8.72 12.66
CA HIS A 112 -13.33 7.33 12.59
C HIS A 112 -11.98 7.21 11.90
N GLU A 113 -11.10 6.42 12.49
CA GLU A 113 -9.75 6.18 11.98
C GLU A 113 -9.53 4.68 11.87
N VAL A 114 -8.88 4.27 10.78
CA VAL A 114 -8.46 2.88 10.55
C VAL A 114 -6.97 2.88 10.25
N ALA A 115 -6.20 2.19 11.08
CA ALA A 115 -4.77 1.99 10.89
C ALA A 115 -4.52 0.71 10.10
N TYR A 116 -3.83 0.86 8.99
CA TYR A 116 -3.37 -0.21 8.11
C TYR A 116 -1.85 -0.30 8.15
N CYS A 117 -1.35 -1.50 7.94
CA CYS A 117 0.05 -1.75 7.63
C CYS A 117 0.13 -2.41 6.26
N ASN A 118 0.95 -1.81 5.41
CA ASN A 118 1.15 -2.21 4.03
C ASN A 118 2.50 -2.92 3.95
N LEU A 119 2.50 -4.20 3.61
CA LEU A 119 3.73 -4.90 3.25
C LEU A 119 3.96 -4.71 1.76
N VAL A 120 5.15 -4.23 1.40
CA VAL A 120 5.47 -3.81 0.03
C VAL A 120 6.75 -4.50 -0.43
N ASP A 121 6.72 -5.10 -1.62
CA ASP A 121 7.93 -5.59 -2.31
C ASP A 121 8.66 -4.39 -2.93
N LEU A 122 9.87 -4.10 -2.44
CA LEU A 122 10.69 -2.96 -2.84
C LEU A 122 11.35 -3.17 -4.21
N HIS A 123 11.30 -4.36 -4.81
CA HIS A 123 11.87 -4.58 -6.14
C HIS A 123 10.97 -3.98 -7.25
N ASN A 124 9.65 -4.11 -7.10
CA ASN A 124 8.66 -3.65 -8.09
C ASN A 124 7.63 -2.66 -7.53
N GLY A 125 7.66 -2.40 -6.21
CA GLY A 125 6.73 -1.53 -5.51
C GLY A 125 5.34 -2.14 -5.29
N CYS A 126 5.15 -3.45 -5.47
CA CYS A 126 3.89 -4.13 -5.23
C CYS A 126 3.50 -4.08 -3.75
N VAL A 127 2.31 -3.57 -3.42
CA VAL A 127 1.71 -3.76 -2.09
C VAL A 127 1.17 -5.19 -2.05
N VAL A 128 1.92 -6.09 -1.41
CA VAL A 128 1.62 -7.53 -1.40
C VAL A 128 0.51 -7.87 -0.42
N VAL A 129 0.45 -7.14 0.70
CA VAL A 129 -0.54 -7.28 1.77
C VAL A 129 -0.86 -5.91 2.34
N ARG A 130 -2.15 -5.69 2.62
CA ARG A 130 -2.64 -4.54 3.39
C ARG A 130 -3.66 -5.04 4.38
N GLU A 131 -3.39 -4.81 5.66
CA GLU A 131 -4.16 -5.40 6.75
C GLU A 131 -4.19 -4.47 7.97
N THR A 132 -5.01 -4.80 8.97
CA THR A 132 -5.23 -3.97 10.17
C THR A 132 -4.96 -4.71 11.47
N GLY A 133 -4.98 -3.97 12.59
CA GLY A 133 -5.05 -4.54 13.92
C GLY A 133 -3.83 -5.39 14.29
N GLN A 134 -4.07 -6.61 14.79
CA GLN A 134 -3.01 -7.49 15.29
C GLN A 134 -1.99 -7.90 14.21
N PHE A 135 -2.37 -7.83 12.92
CA PHE A 135 -1.42 -8.07 11.83
C PHE A 135 -0.27 -7.04 11.83
N CYS A 136 -0.57 -5.78 12.17
CA CYS A 136 0.40 -4.69 12.19
C CYS A 136 1.38 -4.75 13.37
N ALA A 137 1.09 -5.58 14.37
CA ALA A 137 2.06 -5.90 15.43
C ALA A 137 3.09 -6.96 15.00
N GLY A 138 3.07 -7.40 13.73
CA GLY A 138 4.04 -8.32 13.19
C GLY A 138 5.44 -7.70 13.04
N ARG A 139 6.40 -8.55 12.67
CA ARG A 139 7.80 -8.14 12.45
C ARG A 139 8.46 -9.03 11.42
N PHE A 140 9.45 -8.50 10.71
CA PHE A 140 10.31 -9.33 9.87
C PHE A 140 11.16 -10.26 10.71
N THR A 141 11.31 -11.49 10.22
CA THR A 141 12.27 -12.49 10.70
C THR A 141 13.61 -12.30 9.99
N LYS A 142 14.65 -12.98 10.49
CA LYS A 142 15.96 -13.00 9.83
C LYS A 142 15.91 -13.59 8.42
N GLU A 143 14.94 -14.46 8.18
CA GLU A 143 14.69 -15.09 6.88
C GLU A 143 13.83 -14.20 5.95
N GLY A 144 13.53 -12.95 6.34
CA GLY A 144 12.73 -12.01 5.54
C GLY A 144 11.22 -12.26 5.54
N LYS A 145 10.72 -13.23 6.33
CA LYS A 145 9.28 -13.50 6.47
C LYS A 145 8.60 -12.55 7.45
N TRP A 146 7.32 -12.26 7.23
CA TRP A 146 6.49 -11.51 8.17
C TRP A 146 5.93 -12.43 9.28
N ASN A 147 6.52 -12.35 10.47
CA ASN A 147 6.07 -13.09 11.63
C ASN A 147 4.92 -12.35 12.31
N ASN A 148 3.73 -12.94 12.27
CA ASN A 148 2.54 -12.49 12.96
C ASN A 148 1.68 -13.71 13.33
N PRO A 149 0.84 -13.62 14.38
CA PRO A 149 0.05 -14.76 14.85
C PRO A 149 -1.20 -15.05 14.00
N LEU A 150 -1.67 -14.10 13.18
CA LEU A 150 -2.89 -14.28 12.36
C LEU A 150 -2.62 -15.11 11.11
N TYR A 151 -1.45 -14.92 10.49
CA TYR A 151 -1.05 -15.59 9.26
C TYR A 151 0.37 -16.18 9.42
N PRO A 152 0.52 -17.31 10.13
CA PRO A 152 1.83 -17.92 10.39
C PRO A 152 2.54 -18.40 9.11
N ASP A 153 1.78 -18.72 8.07
CA ASP A 153 2.28 -19.23 6.79
C ASP A 153 2.20 -18.20 5.65
N LEU A 154 2.19 -16.90 5.99
CA LEU A 154 2.12 -15.83 4.98
C LEU A 154 3.32 -15.86 4.04
N ASP A 155 3.03 -16.02 2.75
CA ASP A 155 4.02 -15.99 1.67
C ASP A 155 3.99 -14.64 0.95
N LEU A 156 4.91 -13.74 1.34
CA LEU A 156 5.01 -12.40 0.77
C LEU A 156 5.36 -12.38 -0.73
N THR A 157 5.85 -13.51 -1.28
CA THR A 157 6.18 -13.61 -2.71
C THR A 157 4.95 -13.87 -3.58
N LYS A 158 3.79 -14.11 -2.98
CA LYS A 158 2.52 -14.34 -3.67
C LYS A 158 1.57 -13.20 -3.36
N PRO A 159 1.61 -12.10 -4.14
CA PRO A 159 0.78 -10.93 -3.87
C PRO A 159 -0.71 -11.27 -3.89
N THR A 160 -1.46 -10.56 -3.07
CA THR A 160 -2.92 -10.72 -3.03
C THR A 160 -3.55 -10.28 -4.36
N ALA A 161 -3.04 -9.21 -4.95
CA ALA A 161 -3.47 -8.66 -6.23
C ALA A 161 -2.87 -9.45 -7.41
N THR A 162 -3.71 -10.23 -8.10
CA THR A 162 -3.35 -10.89 -9.36
C THR A 162 -4.43 -10.66 -10.42
N THR A 163 -4.04 -10.62 -11.69
CA THR A 163 -4.94 -10.33 -12.81
C THR A 163 -6.09 -11.34 -12.86
N ILE A 164 -5.81 -12.61 -12.57
CA ILE A 164 -6.83 -13.68 -12.54
C ILE A 164 -7.89 -13.40 -11.47
N LYS A 165 -7.50 -13.01 -10.25
CA LYS A 165 -8.45 -12.72 -9.17
C LYS A 165 -9.39 -11.57 -9.51
N TYR A 166 -8.90 -10.51 -10.15
CA TYR A 166 -9.73 -9.41 -10.63
C TYR A 166 -10.62 -9.82 -11.81
N ALA A 167 -10.06 -10.56 -12.77
CA ALA A 167 -10.78 -11.05 -13.93
C ALA A 167 -11.94 -11.99 -13.53
N ASP A 168 -11.76 -12.78 -12.48
CA ASP A 168 -12.77 -13.70 -11.93
C ASP A 168 -13.62 -13.07 -10.83
N ARG A 169 -13.42 -11.77 -10.54
CA ARG A 169 -14.17 -11.01 -9.52
C ARG A 169 -14.12 -11.62 -8.12
N VAL A 170 -13.02 -12.30 -7.81
CA VAL A 170 -12.69 -12.76 -6.46
C VAL A 170 -12.26 -11.55 -5.61
N VAL A 171 -11.62 -10.56 -6.24
CA VAL A 171 -11.24 -9.28 -5.64
C VAL A 171 -11.85 -8.15 -6.47
N TRP A 172 -12.25 -7.07 -5.79
CA TRP A 172 -12.82 -5.88 -6.40
C TRP A 172 -11.84 -4.71 -6.31
N PRO A 173 -11.75 -3.86 -7.34
CA PRO A 173 -10.97 -2.64 -7.26
C PRO A 173 -11.51 -1.70 -6.18
N ALA A 174 -10.61 -0.96 -5.57
CA ALA A 174 -10.92 0.13 -4.66
C ALA A 174 -9.86 1.23 -4.79
N ASP A 175 -10.14 2.37 -4.17
CA ASP A 175 -9.21 3.51 -4.13
C ASP A 175 -8.01 3.26 -3.18
N SER A 176 -7.97 2.11 -2.50
CA SER A 176 -6.88 1.74 -1.62
C SER A 176 -5.61 1.36 -2.41
N PRO A 177 -4.40 1.63 -1.88
CA PRO A 177 -3.16 1.40 -2.60
C PRO A 177 -2.92 -0.05 -3.05
N ASP A 178 -3.50 -1.04 -2.37
CA ASP A 178 -3.39 -2.46 -2.65
C ASP A 178 -4.42 -2.99 -3.68
N ALA A 179 -5.57 -2.33 -3.79
CA ALA A 179 -6.68 -2.72 -4.68
C ALA A 179 -6.76 -1.90 -5.98
N SER A 180 -5.75 -1.07 -6.25
CA SER A 180 -5.67 -0.18 -7.40
C SER A 180 -5.13 -0.86 -8.66
N LEU A 181 -5.39 -0.26 -9.83
CA LEU A 181 -4.80 -0.70 -11.10
C LEU A 181 -3.28 -0.61 -11.05
N GLU A 182 -2.76 0.46 -10.45
CA GLU A 182 -1.33 0.69 -10.28
C GLU A 182 -0.69 -0.43 -9.45
N ASN A 183 -1.39 -0.96 -8.44
CA ASN A 183 -0.89 -2.09 -7.68
C ASN A 183 -0.91 -3.37 -8.50
N LEU A 184 -1.99 -3.62 -9.24
CA LEU A 184 -2.07 -4.79 -10.12
C LEU A 184 -0.91 -4.79 -11.13
N LEU A 185 -0.62 -3.65 -11.75
CA LEU A 185 0.48 -3.52 -12.72
C LEU A 185 1.86 -3.71 -12.08
N ALA A 186 2.02 -3.41 -10.79
CA ALA A 186 3.25 -3.67 -10.05
C ALA A 186 3.38 -5.16 -9.62
N CYS A 187 2.29 -5.75 -9.16
CA CYS A 187 2.24 -7.10 -8.58
C CYS A 187 2.18 -8.23 -9.62
N ASP A 188 1.44 -8.02 -10.72
CA ASP A 188 1.20 -8.99 -11.78
C ASP A 188 1.26 -8.26 -13.14
N PRO A 189 2.46 -7.77 -13.54
CA PRO A 189 2.61 -6.92 -14.72
C PRO A 189 2.12 -7.62 -15.99
N PRO A 190 1.60 -6.88 -16.99
CA PRO A 190 1.09 -7.50 -18.21
C PRO A 190 2.17 -8.26 -18.97
N GLY A 191 1.85 -9.49 -19.37
CA GLY A 191 2.75 -10.37 -20.09
C GLY A 191 2.03 -11.55 -20.74
N THR A 192 2.79 -12.43 -21.39
CA THR A 192 2.22 -13.55 -22.15
C THR A 192 1.44 -14.53 -21.26
N ALA A 193 1.87 -14.72 -20.00
CA ALA A 193 1.24 -15.63 -19.05
C ALA A 193 -0.14 -15.18 -18.57
N ASN A 194 -0.39 -13.88 -18.46
CA ASN A 194 -1.64 -13.30 -17.92
C ASN A 194 -2.43 -12.48 -18.97
N LYS A 195 -1.99 -12.47 -20.25
CA LYS A 195 -2.64 -11.78 -21.38
C LYS A 195 -4.15 -12.00 -21.46
N VAL A 196 -4.61 -13.25 -21.30
CA VAL A 196 -6.04 -13.57 -21.38
C VAL A 196 -6.83 -12.92 -20.24
N ALA A 197 -6.27 -12.91 -19.02
CA ALA A 197 -6.90 -12.27 -17.87
C ALA A 197 -6.93 -10.74 -18.02
N TYR A 198 -5.87 -10.14 -18.57
CA TYR A 198 -5.86 -8.69 -18.86
C TYR A 198 -6.88 -8.29 -19.91
N LYS A 199 -7.06 -9.09 -20.98
CA LYS A 199 -8.15 -8.85 -21.96
C LYS A 199 -9.52 -8.85 -21.27
N LYS A 200 -9.78 -9.83 -20.40
CA LYS A 200 -11.03 -9.89 -19.63
C LYS A 200 -11.23 -8.66 -18.74
N ILE A 201 -10.18 -8.16 -18.08
CA ILE A 201 -10.22 -6.93 -17.27
C ILE A 201 -10.56 -5.69 -18.13
N LEU A 202 -9.97 -5.58 -19.32
CA LEU A 202 -10.23 -4.48 -20.26
C LEU A 202 -11.68 -4.51 -20.79
N ASP A 203 -12.13 -5.69 -21.22
CA ASP A 203 -13.48 -5.90 -21.77
C ASP A 203 -14.55 -5.59 -20.72
N LEU A 204 -14.35 -6.04 -19.49
CA LEU A 204 -15.26 -5.81 -18.37
C LEU A 204 -15.11 -4.41 -17.74
N ASN A 205 -14.13 -3.62 -18.17
CA ASN A 205 -13.79 -2.31 -17.60
C ASN A 205 -13.62 -2.32 -16.07
N VAL A 206 -12.97 -3.36 -15.52
CA VAL A 206 -12.93 -3.60 -14.06
C VAL A 206 -12.46 -2.39 -13.27
N PHE A 207 -11.38 -1.73 -13.72
CA PHE A 207 -10.79 -0.55 -13.06
C PHE A 207 -11.28 0.80 -13.60
N HIS A 208 -12.38 0.84 -14.35
CA HIS A 208 -12.89 2.10 -14.96
C HIS A 208 -11.82 2.88 -15.75
N MET A 209 -10.99 2.16 -16.51
CA MET A 209 -9.81 2.70 -17.18
C MET A 209 -10.15 3.73 -18.26
N SER A 210 -9.37 4.81 -18.31
CA SER A 210 -9.36 5.74 -19.43
C SER A 210 -8.91 5.05 -20.73
N GLN A 211 -9.28 5.63 -21.88
CA GLN A 211 -8.86 5.12 -23.19
C GLN A 211 -7.33 5.02 -23.32
N LYS A 212 -6.60 5.97 -22.74
CA LYS A 212 -5.13 5.97 -22.74
C LYS A 212 -4.57 4.79 -21.93
N GLN A 213 -5.11 4.53 -20.74
CA GLN A 213 -4.70 3.37 -19.92
C GLN A 213 -4.98 2.05 -20.65
N ARG A 214 -6.14 1.93 -21.29
CA ARG A 214 -6.49 0.74 -22.10
C ARG A 214 -5.48 0.50 -23.21
N GLN A 215 -5.17 1.52 -24.01
CA GLN A 215 -4.20 1.42 -25.11
C GLN A 215 -2.80 0.99 -24.63
N ILE A 216 -2.35 1.51 -23.49
CA ILE A 216 -1.06 1.13 -22.91
C ILE A 216 -1.06 -0.35 -22.53
N ILE A 217 -2.09 -0.82 -21.82
CA ILE A 217 -2.18 -2.23 -21.40
C ILE A 217 -2.31 -3.15 -22.63
N GLU A 218 -3.13 -2.78 -23.62
CA GLU A 218 -3.27 -3.50 -24.88
C GLU A 218 -1.93 -3.65 -25.60
N ALA A 219 -1.11 -2.60 -25.64
CA ALA A 219 0.22 -2.65 -26.25
C ALA A 219 1.18 -3.57 -25.48
N LEU A 220 1.07 -3.66 -24.15
CA LEU A 220 1.95 -4.50 -23.32
C LEU A 220 1.60 -6.00 -23.39
N ILE A 221 0.34 -6.34 -23.70
CA ILE A 221 -0.08 -7.74 -23.79
C ILE A 221 -0.10 -8.27 -25.22
N ASN A 222 0.13 -7.44 -26.24
CA ASN A 222 0.10 -7.87 -27.64
C ASN A 222 1.39 -8.55 -28.07
#